data_AF-L9XN22-F1
#
_entry.id   AF-L9XN22-F1
#
_cell.length_a   1.000
_cell.length_b   1.000
_cell.length_c   1.000
_cell.angle_alpha   90.00
_cell.angle_beta   90.00
_cell.angle_gamma   90.00
#
_symmetry.space_group_name_H-M   'P 1'
#
loop_
_entity.id
_entity.type
_entity.pdbx_description
1 polymer ?
#
loop_
_entity_poly.entity_id
_entity_poly.type
_entity_poly.pdbx_seq_one_letter_code
_entity_poly.pdbx_strand_id
1 'polypeptide(L)'
;MISDRFNLQIPNFYVVADIELELEDELITVDDYNQQRRFIAAKNGSTWRIFEGVIDGPQALSKRTTVETSTQVLVEALRWLTEDD
;
A
#
# COMPACT_ATOMS: atom_id res chain seq x y z
N MET A 1 6.24 14.19 5.42
CA MET A 1 6.01 13.02 6.28
C MET A 1 4.75 13.29 7.09
N ILE A 2 3.62 12.73 6.66
CA ILE A 2 2.36 12.77 7.40
C ILE A 2 2.17 11.34 7.90
N SER A 3 2.49 11.11 9.17
CA SER A 3 2.16 9.86 9.87
C SER A 3 0.80 10.10 10.51
N ASP A 4 -0.27 9.54 9.93
CA ASP A 4 -1.63 9.69 10.44
C ASP A 4 -2.27 8.31 10.57
N ARG A 5 -2.90 8.03 11.72
CA ARG A 5 -3.51 6.73 11.99
C ARG A 5 -4.89 6.69 11.33
N PHE A 6 -4.96 6.08 10.15
CA PHE A 6 -6.23 5.92 9.44
C PHE A 6 -7.03 4.76 10.04
N ASN A 7 -8.04 5.10 10.85
CA ASN A 7 -9.11 4.15 11.22
C ASN A 7 -10.08 4.03 10.04
N LEU A 8 -9.88 3.05 9.18
CA LEU A 8 -10.81 2.73 8.09
C LEU A 8 -11.95 1.86 8.62
N GLN A 9 -13.13 2.44 8.77
CA GLN A 9 -14.35 1.68 9.06
C GLN A 9 -14.98 1.20 7.75
N ILE A 10 -14.70 -0.06 7.40
CA ILE A 10 -15.40 -0.78 6.32
C ILE A 10 -16.55 -1.56 6.97
N PRO A 11 -17.76 -1.64 6.39
CA PRO A 11 -18.88 -2.36 6.99
C PRO A 11 -18.48 -3.80 7.31
N ASN A 12 -18.58 -4.18 8.60
CA ASN A 12 -18.26 -5.50 9.19
C ASN A 12 -16.77 -5.83 9.46
N PHE A 13 -15.82 -4.92 9.23
CA PHE A 13 -14.41 -5.16 9.58
C PHE A 13 -13.77 -3.93 10.27
N TYR A 14 -13.12 -4.17 11.41
CA TYR A 14 -12.26 -3.18 12.06
C TYR A 14 -10.82 -3.45 11.61
N VAL A 15 -10.31 -2.68 10.64
CA VAL A 15 -8.89 -2.72 10.27
C VAL A 15 -8.20 -1.57 10.99
N VAL A 16 -7.54 -1.87 12.11
CA VAL A 16 -6.65 -0.92 12.81
C VAL A 16 -5.26 -1.09 12.21
N ALA A 17 -5.06 -0.70 10.95
CA ALA A 17 -3.72 -0.70 10.37
C ALA A 17 -2.99 0.58 10.80
N ASP A 18 -1.84 0.44 11.46
CA ASP A 18 -0.92 1.57 11.65
C ASP A 18 -0.30 1.81 10.27
N ILE A 19 -0.84 2.76 9.50
CA ILE A 19 -0.47 2.98 8.10
C ILE A 19 0.38 4.24 8.02
N GLU A 20 1.57 4.12 7.45
CA GLU A 20 2.33 5.27 6.99
C GLU A 20 2.13 5.45 5.48
N LEU A 21 1.68 6.63 5.07
CA LEU A 21 1.48 7.00 3.67
C LEU A 21 2.48 8.08 3.27
N GLU A 22 3.46 7.69 2.47
CA GLU A 22 4.38 8.64 1.83
C GLU A 22 3.91 8.86 0.38
N LEU A 23 3.42 10.07 0.10
CA LEU A 23 3.04 10.50 -1.24
C LEU A 23 4.14 11.42 -1.80
N GLU A 24 4.95 10.88 -2.69
CA GLU A 24 5.78 11.66 -3.61
C GLU A 24 5.14 11.62 -5.00
N ASP A 25 5.41 12.59 -5.88
CA ASP A 25 4.80 12.66 -7.23
C ASP A 25 4.99 11.38 -8.07
N GLU A 26 5.94 10.52 -7.66
CA GLU A 26 6.35 9.29 -8.32
C GLU A 26 6.33 8.05 -7.41
N LEU A 27 5.94 8.17 -6.13
CA LEU A 27 6.01 7.06 -5.16
C LEU A 27 4.86 7.11 -4.15
N ILE A 28 4.23 5.97 -3.91
CA ILE A 28 3.23 5.76 -2.85
C ILE A 28 3.65 4.54 -2.04
N THR A 29 3.87 4.71 -0.75
CA THR A 29 4.18 3.60 0.18
C THR A 29 3.04 3.44 1.17
N VAL A 30 2.67 2.20 1.49
CA VAL A 30 1.69 1.84 2.52
C VAL A 30 2.27 0.68 3.32
N ASP A 31 2.49 0.91 4.61
CA ASP A 31 2.94 -0.13 5.54
C ASP A 31 1.77 -0.65 6.38
N ASP A 32 1.62 -1.97 6.48
CA ASP A 32 0.76 -2.63 7.45
C ASP A 32 1.63 -3.29 8.52
N TYR A 33 1.87 -2.56 9.61
CA TYR A 33 2.69 -3.04 10.73
C TYR A 33 2.07 -4.22 11.48
N ASN A 34 0.75 -4.46 11.38
CA ASN A 34 0.13 -5.63 12.03
C ASN A 34 0.51 -6.91 11.29
N GLN A 35 0.41 -6.89 9.96
CA GLN A 35 0.74 -8.04 9.12
C GLN A 35 2.23 -8.11 8.76
N GLN A 36 3.01 -7.09 9.11
CA GLN A 36 4.43 -6.94 8.73
C GLN A 36 4.63 -6.93 7.21
N ARG A 37 3.72 -6.29 6.47
CA ARG A 37 3.75 -6.21 5.01
C ARG A 37 3.82 -4.76 4.54
N ARG A 38 4.47 -4.55 3.39
CA ARG A 38 4.63 -3.26 2.72
C ARG A 38 4.07 -3.33 1.31
N PHE A 39 3.36 -2.29 0.92
CA PHE A 39 2.90 -2.02 -0.43
C PHE A 39 3.63 -0.79 -0.96
N ILE A 40 4.17 -0.87 -2.17
CA ILE A 40 4.86 0.24 -2.84
C ILE A 40 4.31 0.38 -4.26
N ALA A 41 3.86 1.57 -4.63
CA ALA A 41 3.57 1.92 -6.00
C ALA A 41 4.56 2.97 -6.50
N ALA A 42 5.32 2.61 -7.53
CA ALA A 42 6.27 3.51 -8.18
C ALA A 42 5.77 3.88 -9.58
N LYS A 43 5.78 5.17 -9.89
CA LYS A 43 5.43 5.67 -11.21
C LYS A 43 6.52 5.31 -12.22
N ASN A 44 6.10 4.81 -13.37
CA ASN A 44 6.94 4.48 -14.52
C ASN A 44 6.26 5.02 -15.78
N GLY A 45 6.72 6.19 -16.23
CA GLY A 45 6.09 6.93 -17.32
C GLY A 45 4.65 7.32 -16.98
N SER A 46 3.70 6.84 -17.77
CA SER A 46 2.25 7.07 -17.57
C SER A 46 1.56 6.01 -16.73
N THR A 47 2.31 5.07 -16.15
CA THR A 47 1.76 3.95 -15.38
C THR A 47 2.37 3.87 -14.00
N TRP A 48 1.72 3.13 -13.09
CA TRP A 48 2.18 2.84 -11.75
C TRP A 48 2.42 1.35 -11.62
N ARG A 49 3.61 0.96 -11.18
CA ARG A 49 3.95 -0.43 -10.87
C ARG A 49 3.80 -0.63 -9.39
N ILE A 50 2.97 -1.60 -9.01
CA ILE A 50 2.68 -1.92 -7.63
C ILE A 50 3.46 -3.17 -7.24
N PHE A 51 4.08 -3.10 -6.07
CA PHE A 51 4.85 -4.15 -5.47
C PHE A 51 4.41 -4.38 -4.02
N GLU A 52 4.63 -5.59 -3.54
CA GLU A 52 4.42 -5.95 -2.14
C GLU A 52 5.61 -6.73 -1.58
N GLY A 53 5.78 -6.69 -0.26
CA GLY A 53 6.83 -7.44 0.42
C GLY A 53 6.71 -7.37 1.93
N VAL A 54 7.72 -7.88 2.63
CA VAL A 54 7.82 -7.81 4.09
C VAL A 54 8.48 -6.49 4.49
N ILE A 55 7.99 -5.83 5.54
CA ILE A 55 8.64 -4.64 6.10
C ILE A 55 10.06 -5.01 6.58
N ASP A 56 11.07 -4.22 6.17
CA ASP A 56 12.48 -4.39 6.52
C ASP A 56 13.08 -5.79 6.26
N GLY A 57 12.40 -6.61 5.45
CA GLY A 57 12.82 -7.96 5.11
C GLY A 57 13.95 -7.97 4.08
N PRO A 58 14.86 -8.97 4.12
CA PRO A 58 15.92 -9.13 3.12
C PRO A 58 15.41 -9.57 1.73
N GLN A 59 14.09 -9.67 1.53
CA GLN A 59 13.49 -10.27 0.35
C GLN A 59 12.99 -9.19 -0.62
N ALA A 60 13.29 -9.41 -1.90
CA ALA A 60 12.90 -8.55 -3.00
C ALA A 60 11.38 -8.32 -3.01
N LEU A 61 10.98 -7.06 -3.21
CA LEU A 61 9.60 -6.69 -3.48
C LEU A 61 9.08 -7.49 -4.68
N SER A 62 7.94 -8.15 -4.51
CA SER A 62 7.27 -8.92 -5.56
C SER A 62 6.33 -8.00 -6.32
N LYS A 63 6.40 -8.03 -7.66
CA LYS A 63 5.49 -7.25 -8.50
C LYS A 63 4.08 -7.83 -8.36
N ARG A 64 3.13 -7.00 -7.94
CA ARG A 64 1.72 -7.36 -7.77
C ARG A 64 0.90 -7.02 -9.01
N THR A 65 0.93 -5.76 -9.45
CA THR A 65 0.15 -5.32 -10.62
C THR A 65 0.71 -4.05 -11.27
N THR A 66 0.05 -3.55 -12.30
CA THR A 66 0.35 -2.27 -12.96
C THR A 66 -0.96 -1.56 -13.28
N VAL A 67 -1.06 -0.29 -12.90
CA VAL A 67 -2.25 0.55 -13.09
C VAL A 67 -1.89 1.86 -13.77
N GLU A 68 -2.86 2.60 -14.29
CA GLU A 68 -2.61 3.80 -15.10
C GLU A 68 -2.66 5.08 -14.26
N THR A 69 -3.36 5.06 -13.12
CA THR A 69 -3.65 6.27 -12.33
C THR A 69 -3.35 6.07 -10.85
N SER A 70 -3.06 7.17 -10.16
CA SER A 70 -2.91 7.17 -8.70
C SER A 70 -4.20 6.79 -7.98
N THR A 71 -5.38 7.10 -8.54
CA THR A 71 -6.66 6.65 -8.00
C THR A 71 -6.79 5.14 -8.00
N GLN A 72 -6.33 4.47 -9.07
CA GLN A 72 -6.29 3.01 -9.09
C GLN A 72 -5.26 2.45 -8.10
N VAL A 73 -4.13 3.14 -7.87
CA VAL A 73 -3.18 2.75 -6.81
C VAL A 73 -3.85 2.77 -5.44
N LEU A 74 -4.64 3.81 -5.13
CA LEU A 74 -5.37 3.89 -3.87
C LEU A 74 -6.37 2.73 -3.72
N VAL A 75 -7.13 2.42 -4.78
CA VAL A 75 -8.06 1.27 -4.77
C VAL A 75 -7.32 -0.05 -4.53
N GLU A 76 -6.16 -0.23 -5.16
CA GLU A 76 -5.32 -1.41 -4.97
C GLU A 76 -4.74 -1.51 -3.55
N ALA A 77 -4.31 -0.39 -2.97
CA ALA A 77 -3.84 -0.34 -1.58
C ALA A 77 -4.95 -0.69 -0.58
N LEU A 78 -6.16 -0.14 -0.78
CA LEU A 78 -7.31 -0.47 0.07
C LEU A 78 -7.70 -1.94 -0.06
N ARG A 79 -7.69 -2.49 -1.29
CA ARG A 79 -7.94 -3.92 -1.52
C ARG A 79 -6.89 -4.78 -0.82
N TRP A 80 -5.63 -4.43 -0.96
CA TRP A 80 -4.50 -5.10 -0.32
C TRP A 80 -4.63 -5.12 1.21
N LEU A 81 -5.02 -4.02 1.85
CA LEU A 81 -5.26 -3.97 3.31
C LEU A 81 -6.40 -4.87 3.79
N THR A 82 -7.32 -5.25 2.91
CA THR A 82 -8.47 -6.12 3.22
C THR A 82 -8.25 -7.58 2.85
N GLU A 83 -7.12 -7.90 2.22
CA GLU A 83 -6.74 -9.28 1.98
C GLU A 83 -6.26 -9.90 3.30
N ASP A 84 -7.19 -10.51 4.02
CA ASP A 84 -6.90 -11.48 5.07
C ASP A 84 -6.27 -12.73 4.42
N ASP A 85 -5.24 -13.28 5.05
CA ASP A 85 -4.72 -14.63 4.75
C ASP A 85 -5.72 -15.72 5.15
#